data_AF-A0A7L4DYV6-F1
#
_entry.id   AF-A0A7L4DYV6-F1
#
_cell.length_a   1.000
_cell.length_b   1.000
_cell.length_c   1.000
_cell.angle_alpha   90.00
_cell.angle_beta   90.00
_cell.angle_gamma   90.00
#
_symmetry.space_group_name_H-M   'P 1'
#
loop_
_entity.id
_entity.type
_entity.pdbx_description
1 polymer ?
#
loop_
_entity_poly.entity_id
_entity_poly.type
_entity_poly.pdbx_seq_one_letter_code
_entity_poly.pdbx_strand_id
1 'polypeptide(L)' 'TTHPHRCEECGRAFRHAGTLHLHRQTHAGAFPCPLCPQLFEGSAQLARHRRRHHGPAAKPYRCEACGKAYAQP' A
#
# COMPACT_ATOMS: atom_id res chain seq x y z
N THR A 1 -13.93 -3.45 19.36
CA THR A 1 -14.21 -3.84 17.95
C THR A 1 -13.86 -5.29 17.77
N THR A 2 -14.84 -6.15 17.48
CA THR A 2 -14.58 -7.56 17.20
C THR A 2 -13.82 -7.69 15.87
N HIS A 3 -12.86 -8.61 15.82
CA HIS A 3 -12.13 -8.98 14.61
C HIS A 3 -12.45 -10.44 14.32
N PRO A 4 -13.65 -10.75 13.79
CA PRO A 4 -14.15 -12.11 13.70
C PRO A 4 -13.40 -12.96 12.65
N HIS A 5 -12.66 -12.31 11.74
CA HIS A 5 -12.00 -12.99 10.63
C HIS A 5 -10.53 -13.23 10.95
N ARG A 6 -10.17 -14.45 11.35
CA ARG A 6 -8.80 -14.82 11.72
C ARG A 6 -8.09 -15.54 10.57
N CYS A 7 -6.83 -15.20 10.35
CA CYS A 7 -5.94 -15.95 9.47
C CYS A 7 -5.43 -17.19 10.20
N GLU A 8 -5.66 -18.36 9.63
CA GLU A 8 -5.26 -19.64 10.24
C GLU A 8 -3.74 -19.87 10.19
N GLU A 9 -3.05 -19.29 9.20
CA GLU A 9 -1.60 -19.47 9.03
C GLU A 9 -0.77 -18.67 10.05
N CYS A 10 -1.17 -17.42 10.33
CA CYS A 10 -0.38 -16.51 11.19
C CYS A 10 -1.15 -15.97 12.40
N GLY A 11 -2.42 -16.37 12.56
CA GLY A 11 -3.25 -15.99 13.71
C GLY A 11 -3.76 -14.54 13.71
N ARG A 12 -3.40 -13.69 12.75
CA ARG A 12 -3.87 -12.30 12.67
C ARG A 12 -5.38 -12.22 12.48
N ALA A 13 -6.02 -11.27 13.16
CA ALA A 13 -7.47 -11.07 13.09
C ALA A 13 -7.82 -9.74 12.37
N PHE A 14 -8.89 -9.78 11.58
CA PHE A 14 -9.35 -8.69 10.73
C PHE A 14 -10.83 -8.40 10.99
N ARG A 15 -11.21 -7.13 10.83
CA ARG A 15 -12.59 -6.68 11.00
C ARG A 15 -13.50 -7.13 9.85
N HIS A 16 -12.95 -7.26 8.65
CA HIS A 16 -13.69 -7.58 7.43
C HIS A 16 -13.08 -8.79 6.71
N ALA A 17 -13.94 -9.65 6.16
CA ALA A 17 -13.52 -10.83 5.40
C ALA A 17 -12.67 -10.47 4.17
N GLY A 18 -12.98 -9.36 3.49
CA GLY A 18 -12.20 -8.87 2.35
C GLY A 18 -10.75 -8.51 2.73
N THR A 19 -10.55 -7.91 3.91
CA THR A 19 -9.20 -7.60 4.41
C THR A 19 -8.43 -8.87 4.76
N LEU A 20 -9.10 -9.88 5.33
CA LEU A 20 -8.50 -11.19 5.56
C LEU A 20 -8.12 -11.86 4.22
N HIS A 21 -9.02 -11.86 3.23
CA HIS A 21 -8.75 -12.43 1.91
C HIS A 21 -7.50 -11.78 1.27
N LEU A 22 -7.44 -10.45 1.30
CA LEU A 22 -6.31 -9.70 0.78
C LEU A 22 -5.01 -10.02 1.55
N HIS A 23 -5.10 -10.14 2.87
CA HIS A 23 -3.97 -10.56 3.69
C HIS A 23 -3.47 -11.95 3.32
N ARG A 24 -4.34 -12.92 3.05
CA ARG A 24 -3.90 -14.28 2.65
C ARG A 24 -3.04 -14.27 1.39
N GLN A 25 -3.25 -13.30 0.49
CA GLN A 25 -2.41 -13.15 -0.70
C GLN A 25 -0.94 -12.82 -0.36
N THR A 26 -0.68 -12.21 0.81
CA THR A 26 0.71 -11.94 1.24
C THR A 26 1.48 -13.22 1.54
N HIS A 27 0.80 -14.28 1.97
CA HIS A 27 1.41 -15.58 2.23
C HIS A 27 1.77 -16.32 0.94
N ALA A 28 1.01 -16.06 -0.13
CA ALA A 28 1.34 -16.52 -1.49
C ALA A 28 2.42 -15.66 -2.18
N GLY A 29 3.03 -14.69 -1.47
CA GLY A 29 4.06 -13.81 -2.03
C GLY A 29 3.52 -12.67 -2.90
N ALA A 30 2.21 -12.47 -2.95
CA ALA A 30 1.62 -11.33 -3.65
C ALA A 30 1.66 -10.06 -2.78
N PHE A 31 1.69 -8.91 -3.45
CA PHE A 31 1.78 -7.58 -2.83
C PHE A 31 0.44 -6.85 -2.99
N PRO A 32 -0.50 -6.98 -2.04
CA PRO A 32 -1.80 -6.34 -2.13
C PRO A 32 -1.74 -4.83 -1.90
N CYS A 33 -2.59 -4.08 -2.62
CA CYS A 33 -2.80 -2.66 -2.35
C CYS A 33 -3.67 -2.46 -1.10
N PRO A 34 -3.27 -1.62 -0.13
CA PRO A 34 -4.08 -1.38 1.07
C PRO A 34 -5.32 -0.51 0.81
N LEU A 35 -5.43 0.10 -0.37
CA LEU A 35 -6.49 1.06 -0.71
C LEU A 35 -7.51 0.49 -1.73
N CYS A 36 -7.18 -0.62 -2.40
CA CYS A 36 -8.05 -1.23 -3.41
C CYS A 36 -7.73 -2.73 -3.57
N PRO A 37 -8.58 -3.54 -4.22
CA PRO A 37 -8.40 -4.99 -4.31
C PRO A 37 -7.31 -5.45 -5.31
N GLN A 38 -6.43 -4.55 -5.78
CA GLN A 38 -5.38 -4.90 -6.74
C GLN A 38 -4.21 -5.62 -6.06
N LEU A 39 -3.69 -6.63 -6.75
CA LEU A 39 -2.53 -7.42 -6.35
C LEU A 39 -1.38 -7.16 -7.32
N PHE A 40 -0.15 -7.21 -6.80
CA PHE A 40 1.06 -7.02 -7.59
C PHE A 40 2.06 -8.13 -7.31
N GLU A 41 2.89 -8.45 -8.29
CA GLU A 41 3.95 -9.47 -8.15
C GLU A 41 5.20 -8.93 -7.44
N GLY A 42 5.28 -7.61 -7.24
CA GLY A 42 6.45 -7.00 -6.62
C GLY A 42 6.15 -5.69 -5.91
N SER A 43 6.94 -5.41 -4.88
CA SER A 43 6.88 -4.17 -4.09
C SER A 43 7.04 -2.92 -4.95
N ALA A 44 7.89 -2.95 -5.98
CA ALA A 44 8.10 -1.83 -6.91
C ALA A 44 6.84 -1.50 -7.73
N GLN A 45 6.11 -2.53 -8.18
CA GLN A 45 4.86 -2.35 -8.93
C GLN A 45 3.76 -1.78 -8.02
N LEU A 46 3.63 -2.32 -6.80
CA LEU A 46 2.71 -1.79 -5.79
C LEU A 46 3.05 -0.33 -5.44
N ALA A 47 4.32 0.00 -5.23
CA ALA A 47 4.75 1.37 -4.91
C ALA A 47 4.39 2.35 -6.04
N ARG A 48 4.59 1.95 -7.30
CA ARG A 48 4.15 2.74 -8.46
C ARG A 48 2.63 2.90 -8.49
N HIS A 49 1.88 1.82 -8.25
CA HIS A 49 0.42 1.85 -8.22
C HIS A 49 -0.11 2.78 -7.11
N ARG A 50 0.48 2.74 -5.91
CA ARG A 50 0.06 3.61 -4.79
C ARG A 50 0.12 5.10 -5.10
N ARG A 51 1.00 5.53 -6.02
CA ARG A 51 1.03 6.92 -6.51
C ARG A 51 -0.24 7.33 -7.26
N ARG A 52 -1.01 6.38 -7.81
CA ARG A 52 -2.30 6.69 -8.44
C ARG A 52 -3.36 7.12 -7.43
N HIS A 53 -3.33 6.57 -6.21
CA HIS A 53 -4.31 6.89 -5.16
C HIS A 53 -4.09 8.26 -4.55
N HIS A 54 -2.83 8.64 -4.32
CA HIS A 54 -2.48 9.90 -3.68
C HIS A 54 -2.14 11.03 -4.67
N GLY A 55 -2.12 10.73 -5.97
CA GLY A 55 -1.61 11.64 -7.00
C GLY A 55 -0.09 11.83 -6.91
N PRO A 56 0.50 12.62 -7.83
CA PRO A 56 1.89 13.04 -7.69
C PRO A 56 2.03 13.84 -6.40
N ALA A 57 2.95 13.44 -5.52
CA ALA A 57 3.28 14.20 -4.33
C ALA A 57 3.68 15.62 -4.75
N ALA A 58 2.95 16.62 -4.25
CA ALA A 58 3.36 18.00 -4.38
C ALA A 58 4.78 18.11 -3.79
N LYS A 59 5.66 18.80 -4.52
CA LYS A 59 7.03 19.07 -4.10
C LYS A 59 7.10 20.54 -3.72
N PRO A 60 6.75 20.90 -2.46
CA PRO A 60 6.63 22.30 -2.07
C PRO A 60 7.99 22.99 -1.98
N TYR A 61 9.08 22.24 -1.83
CA TYR A 61 10.42 22.78 -1.72
C TYR A 61 11.05 22.91 -3.10
N ARG A 62 11.31 24.14 -3.53
CA ARG A 62 12.00 24.43 -4.79
C ARG A 62 13.35 25.06 -4.49
N CYS A 63 14.42 24.46 -4.99
CA CYS A 63 15.74 25.07 -4.93
C CYS A 63 15.81 26.21 -5.96
N GLU A 64 16.03 27.44 -5.51
CA GLU A 64 16.13 28.59 -6.43
C GLU A 64 17.43 28.56 -7.25
N ALA A 65 18.52 28.03 -6.69
CA ALA A 65 19.81 27.96 -7.39
C ALA A 65 19.82 26.96 -8.57
N CYS A 66 19.09 25.85 -8.49
CA CYS A 66 19.06 24.83 -9.55
C CYS A 66 17.67 24.54 -10.15
N GLY A 67 16.62 25.20 -9.67
CA GLY A 67 15.25 25.07 -10.16
C GLY A 67 14.53 23.76 -9.82
N LYS A 68 15.19 22.81 -9.15
CA LYS A 68 14.64 21.48 -8.83
C LYS A 68 13.64 21.53 -7.68
N ALA A 69 12.61 20.69 -7.77
CA ALA A 69 11.58 20.54 -6.74
C ALA A 69 11.73 19.21 -5.97
N TYR A 70 11.56 19.29 -4.65
CA TYR A 70 11.77 18.21 -3.68
C TYR A 70 10.54 18.06 -2.77
N ALA A 71 10.31 16.82 -2.32
CA ALA A 71 9.20 16.51 -1.40
C ALA A 71 9.58 16.69 0.07
N GLN A 72 10.87 16.94 0.35
CA GLN A 72 11.45 17.17 1.67
C GLN A 72 12.42 18.36 1.60
N PRO A 73 12.72 19.02 2.73
CA PRO A 73 13.64 20.16 2.81
C PRO A 73 15.04 19.86 2.27
#